data_AF-A0A1E4HFC9-F1
#
_entry.id   AF-A0A1E4HFC9-F1
#
_cell.length_a   1.000
_cell.length_b   1.000
_cell.length_c   1.000
_cell.angle_alpha   90.00
_cell.angle_beta   90.00
_cell.angle_gamma   90.00
#
_symmetry.space_group_name_H-M   'P 1'
#
loop_
_entity.id
_entity.type
_entity.pdbx_description
1 polymer ?
#
loop_
_entity_poly.entity_id
_entity_poly.type
_entity_poly.pdbx_seq_one_letter_code
_entity_poly.pdbx_strand_id
1 'polypeptide(L)'
;MLQLDPPIPMTTPKGDGFAHVLIDYGPESDLYWTVFITQTGEIWTYANHQVRASKNITLGRTHPTLPVDAAAPIPFRGSDPAAAAGSGER
;
A
#
# COMPACT_ATOMS: atom_id res chain seq x y z
N MET A 1 -5.59 5.60 -17.27
CA MET A 1 -6.23 6.25 -16.11
C MET A 1 -7.71 5.91 -16.11
N LEU A 2 -8.26 5.58 -14.94
CA LEU A 2 -9.66 5.22 -14.73
C LEU A 2 -10.21 6.01 -13.54
N GLN A 3 -11.32 6.73 -13.73
CA GLN A 3 -12.09 7.27 -12.61
C GLN A 3 -12.94 6.15 -12.00
N LEU A 4 -12.94 6.06 -10.68
CA LEU A 4 -13.70 5.07 -9.93
C LEU A 4 -15.06 5.64 -9.55
N ASP A 5 -16.12 4.94 -9.95
CA ASP A 5 -17.50 5.26 -9.61
C ASP A 5 -18.26 3.95 -9.30
N PRO A 6 -18.50 3.62 -8.01
CA PRO A 6 -18.24 4.45 -6.84
C PRO A 6 -16.76 4.53 -6.44
N PRO A 7 -16.35 5.57 -5.69
CA PRO A 7 -15.04 5.62 -5.05
C PRO A 7 -14.81 4.43 -4.09
N ILE A 8 -13.59 3.91 -4.06
CA ILE A 8 -13.27 2.68 -3.30
C ILE A 8 -12.66 3.04 -1.94
N PRO A 9 -13.20 2.57 -0.80
CA PRO A 9 -12.60 2.80 0.51
C PRO A 9 -11.28 2.03 0.67
N MET A 10 -10.26 2.73 1.16
CA MET A 10 -8.96 2.15 1.46
C MET A 10 -8.27 2.86 2.62
N THR A 11 -7.31 2.17 3.22
CA THR A 11 -6.43 2.68 4.28
C THR A 11 -5.10 3.08 3.66
N THR A 12 -4.62 4.27 4.00
CA THR A 12 -3.35 4.86 3.52
C THR A 12 -2.42 5.18 4.69
N PRO A 13 -1.14 5.53 4.46
CA PRO A 13 -0.23 5.97 5.53
C PRO A 13 -0.75 7.21 6.29
N LYS A 14 -1.58 8.03 5.65
CA LYS A 14 -2.22 9.21 6.26
C LYS A 14 -3.61 8.94 6.85
N GLY A 15 -4.01 7.68 6.94
CA GLY A 15 -5.31 7.26 7.43
C GLY A 15 -6.27 6.83 6.32
N ASP A 16 -7.53 6.65 6.69
CA ASP A 16 -8.55 6.15 5.77
C ASP A 16 -8.99 7.22 4.76
N GLY A 17 -9.36 6.75 3.57
CA GLY A 17 -9.82 7.59 2.49
C GLY A 17 -10.54 6.81 1.40
N PHE A 18 -10.97 7.55 0.37
CA PHE A 18 -11.62 6.99 -0.80
C PHE A 18 -10.78 7.23 -2.04
N ALA A 19 -10.45 6.16 -2.76
CA ALA A 19 -9.81 6.27 -4.06
C ALA A 19 -10.84 6.68 -5.11
N HIS A 20 -10.52 7.75 -5.83
CA HIS A 20 -11.35 8.32 -6.88
C HIS A 20 -10.77 8.06 -8.27
N VAL A 21 -9.45 7.85 -8.37
CA VAL A 21 -8.76 7.61 -9.65
C VAL A 21 -7.71 6.52 -9.49
N LEU A 22 -7.67 5.61 -10.45
CA LEU A 22 -6.59 4.65 -10.65
C LEU A 22 -5.77 5.05 -11.89
N ILE A 23 -4.46 5.16 -11.70
CA ILE A 23 -3.51 5.45 -12.77
C ILE A 23 -2.64 4.21 -12.97
N ASP A 24 -2.65 3.69 -14.18
CA ASP A 24 -1.80 2.61 -14.64
C ASP A 24 -0.86 3.17 -15.71
N TYR A 25 0.45 3.13 -15.44
CA TYR A 25 1.50 3.58 -16.34
C TYR A 25 2.07 2.44 -17.20
N GLY A 26 1.63 1.20 -16.98
CA GLY A 26 2.08 0.01 -17.71
C GLY A 26 2.96 -0.94 -16.87
N PRO A 27 3.51 -2.00 -17.50
CA PRO A 27 4.08 -3.17 -16.82
C PRO A 27 5.27 -2.90 -15.87
N GLU A 28 5.99 -1.80 -16.06
CA GLU A 28 7.19 -1.46 -15.28
C GLU A 28 6.93 -0.43 -14.17
N SER A 29 5.66 -0.14 -13.89
CA SER A 29 5.25 0.84 -12.89
C SER A 29 4.17 0.27 -11.97
N ASP A 30 4.18 0.73 -10.72
CA ASP A 30 3.08 0.44 -9.80
C ASP A 30 1.77 1.05 -10.32
N LEU A 31 0.66 0.44 -9.89
CA LEU A 31 -0.64 1.11 -9.94
C LEU A 31 -0.64 2.26 -8.91
N TYR A 32 -1.13 3.42 -9.33
CA TYR A 32 -1.24 4.60 -8.46
C TYR A 32 -2.69 4.96 -8.19
N TRP A 33 -2.99 5.32 -6.95
CA TRP A 33 -4.33 5.59 -6.47
C TRP A 33 -4.40 7.03 -5.97
N THR A 34 -5.28 7.84 -6.58
CA THR A 34 -5.61 9.17 -6.06
C THR A 34 -6.70 9.03 -5.01
N VAL A 35 -6.34 9.32 -3.77
CA VAL A 35 -7.16 9.10 -2.57
C VAL A 35 -7.46 10.43 -1.90
N PHE A 36 -8.73 10.62 -1.52
CA PHE A 36 -9.15 11.75 -0.69
C PHE A 36 -9.20 11.27 0.77
N ILE A 37 -8.40 11.89 1.63
CA ILE A 37 -8.27 11.50 3.03
C ILE A 37 -9.50 11.98 3.79
N THR A 38 -10.21 11.05 4.44
CA THR A 38 -11.51 11.34 5.06
C THR A 38 -11.39 12.36 6.20
N GLN A 39 -10.33 12.27 7.01
CA GLN A 39 -10.19 13.13 8.19
C GLN A 39 -9.74 14.56 7.84
N THR A 40 -8.88 14.72 6.83
CA THR A 40 -8.20 16.01 6.55
C THR A 40 -8.69 16.69 5.28
N GLY A 41 -9.37 15.95 4.37
CA GLY A 41 -9.71 16.45 3.04
C GLY A 41 -8.52 16.58 2.09
N GLU A 42 -7.32 16.17 2.51
CA GLU A 42 -6.15 16.18 1.64
C GLU A 42 -6.31 15.18 0.48
N ILE A 43 -5.71 15.49 -0.67
CA ILE A 43 -5.68 14.62 -1.83
C ILE A 43 -4.24 14.15 -2.02
N TRP A 44 -4.05 12.83 -2.07
CA TRP A 44 -2.73 12.22 -2.23
C TRP A 44 -2.77 11.11 -3.27
N THR A 45 -1.64 10.89 -3.93
CA THR A 45 -1.44 9.76 -4.83
C THR A 45 -0.50 8.76 -4.19
N TYR A 46 -0.92 7.50 -4.10
CA TYR A 46 -0.15 6.42 -3.48
C TYR A 46 0.11 5.30 -4.48
N ALA A 47 1.31 4.72 -4.43
CA ALA A 47 1.61 3.47 -5.12
C ALA A 47 0.88 2.29 -4.46
N ASN A 48 0.60 1.24 -5.23
CA ASN A 48 -0.21 0.11 -4.79
C ASN A 48 0.31 -0.57 -3.52
N HIS A 49 1.63 -0.65 -3.35
CA HIS A 49 2.26 -1.27 -2.18
C HIS A 49 2.05 -0.45 -0.87
N GLN A 50 1.73 0.84 -0.99
CA GLN A 50 1.53 1.78 0.12
C GLN A 50 0.08 1.83 0.64
N VAL A 51 -0.87 1.15 0.00
CA VAL A 51 -2.29 1.19 0.39
C VAL A 51 -2.82 -0.19 0.76
N ARG A 52 -3.90 -0.23 1.53
CA ARG A 52 -4.55 -1.47 1.95
C ARG A 52 -6.05 -1.32 1.77
N ALA A 53 -6.70 -2.38 1.29
CA ALA A 53 -8.16 -2.42 1.28
C ALA A 53 -8.70 -2.33 2.71
N SER A 54 -9.74 -1.52 2.92
CA SER A 54 -10.34 -1.35 4.25
C SER A 54 -10.85 -2.67 4.83
N LYS A 55 -10.84 -2.77 6.16
CA LYS A 55 -11.40 -3.90 6.91
C LYS A 55 -12.82 -4.22 6.41
N ASN A 56 -13.09 -5.50 6.15
CA ASN A 56 -14.39 -5.98 5.69
C ASN A 56 -14.66 -7.36 6.29
N ILE A 57 -15.54 -7.42 7.29
CA ILE A 57 -15.85 -8.66 8.02
C ILE A 57 -16.58 -9.68 7.14
N THR A 58 -17.47 -9.22 6.26
CA THR A 58 -18.28 -10.07 5.38
C THR A 58 -17.41 -10.78 4.34
N LEU A 59 -16.36 -10.10 3.86
CA LEU A 59 -15.36 -10.67 2.96
C LEU A 59 -14.17 -11.31 3.69
N GLY A 60 -14.25 -11.50 5.01
CA GLY A 60 -13.20 -12.14 5.80
C GLY A 60 -11.93 -11.31 6.03
N ARG A 61 -11.90 -10.03 5.62
CA ARG A 61 -10.77 -9.12 5.85
C ARG A 61 -10.88 -8.48 7.23
N THR A 62 -10.50 -9.23 8.26
CA THR A 62 -10.66 -8.82 9.67
C THR A 62 -9.46 -8.06 10.23
N HIS A 63 -8.24 -8.39 9.78
CA HIS A 63 -6.98 -7.82 10.28
C HIS A 63 -6.02 -7.47 9.13
N PRO A 64 -6.34 -6.47 8.28
CA PRO A 64 -5.39 -6.00 7.28
C PRO A 64 -4.15 -5.41 7.97
N THR A 65 -2.96 -5.65 7.41
CA THR A 65 -1.74 -4.98 7.87
C THR A 65 -1.87 -3.48 7.66
N LEU A 66 -1.21 -2.69 8.52
CA LEU A 66 -1.20 -1.24 8.32
C LEU A 66 -0.36 -0.90 7.07
N PRO A 67 -0.75 0.15 6.32
CA PRO A 67 0.06 0.61 5.21
C PRO A 67 1.39 1.19 5.73
N VAL A 68 2.47 0.92 5.01
CA VAL A 68 3.81 1.39 5.37
C VAL A 68 4.03 2.76 4.72
N ASP A 69 4.49 3.71 5.51
CA ASP A 69 4.94 4.99 4.96
C ASP A 69 6.27 4.79 4.22
N ALA A 70 6.31 5.14 2.92
CA ALA A 70 7.50 4.92 2.07
C ALA A 70 8.67 5.86 2.41
N ALA A 71 8.48 6.81 3.35
CA ALA A 71 9.60 7.52 3.95
C ALA A 71 10.51 6.60 4.81
N ALA A 72 10.02 5.41 5.19
CA ALA A 72 10.86 4.38 5.80
C ALA A 72 11.74 3.71 4.73
N PRO A 73 13.06 3.51 4.96
CA PRO A 73 13.92 2.82 4.01
C PRO A 73 13.33 1.44 3.69
N ILE A 74 13.22 1.09 2.40
CA ILE A 74 12.89 -0.28 2.00
C ILE A 74 13.97 -1.17 2.62
N PRO A 75 13.63 -2.11 3.53
CA PRO A 75 14.63 -3.01 4.09
C PRO A 75 15.27 -3.78 2.94
N PHE A 76 16.57 -3.55 2.73
CA PHE A 76 17.34 -4.31 1.76
C PHE A 76 17.26 -5.79 2.17
N ARG A 77 16.69 -6.62 1.30
CA ARG A 77 16.45 -8.05 1.57
C ARG A 77 17.72 -8.84 1.94
N GLY A 78 18.90 -8.26 1.76
CA GLY A 78 20.19 -8.85 2.15
C GLY A 78 20.67 -8.53 3.57
N SER A 79 19.90 -7.81 4.40
CA SER A 79 20.25 -7.59 5.83
C SER A 79 19.49 -8.51 6.78
N ASP A 80 18.89 -9.60 6.30
CA ASP A 80 18.27 -10.60 7.15
C ASP A 80 19.38 -11.38 7.87
N PRO A 81 19.54 -11.26 9.20
CA PRO A 81 20.63 -11.94 9.92
C PRO A 81 20.49 -13.48 9.88
N ALA A 82 19.32 -13.99 9.50
CA ALA A 82 19.07 -15.42 9.29
C ALA A 82 19.78 -16.00 8.05
N ALA A 83 20.12 -15.18 7.05
CA ALA A 83 20.79 -15.65 5.82
C ALA A 83 22.32 -15.81 5.98
N ALA A 84 22.92 -15.22 7.01
CA ALA A 84 24.37 -15.23 7.23
C ALA A 84 24.89 -16.46 8.00
N ALA A 85 24.01 -17.35 8.47
CA ALA A 85 24.38 -18.47 9.35
C ALA A 85 24.64 -19.81 8.60
N GLY A 86 24.90 -19.78 7.29
CA GLY A 86 24.84 -20.98 6.45
C GLY A 86 25.97 -21.17 5.45
N SER A 87 27.24 -20.95 5.82
CA SER A 87 28.37 -21.48 5.04
C SER A 87 29.69 -21.42 5.82
N GLY A 88 29.92 -22.41 6.67
CA GLY A 88 31.21 -22.62 7.31
C GLY A 88 31.33 -24.04 7.82
N GLU A 89 31.58 -25.00 6.92
CA GLU A 89 32.25 -26.28 7.20
C GLU A 89 32.37 -27.11 5.90
N ARG A 90 33.53 -26.99 5.24
CA ARG A 90 34.41 -28.09 4.80
C ARG A 90 35.61 -27.56 4.02
#